data_AF-A0A9Q0QE09-F1
#
_entry.id   AF-A0A9Q0QE09-F1
#
_cell.length_a   1.000
_cell.length_b   1.000
_cell.length_c   1.000
_cell.angle_alpha   90.00
_cell.angle_beta   90.00
_cell.angle_gamma   90.00
#
_symmetry.space_group_name_H-M   'P 1'
#
loop_
_entity.id
_entity.type
_entity.pdbx_description
1 polymer ?
#
loop_
_entity_poly.entity_id
_entity_poly.type
_entity_poly.pdbx_seq_one_letter_code
_entity_poly.pdbx_strand_id
1 'polypeptide(L)'
;MIHECGPTCPCFPNCKNRVSQTGLKFHLEVFKTKGRGWGLRSWDPIRAGTFICEYAGEVIEKVSQGGEEGDGDDYVFDTSRVYESFRWNYEPGLVEDSSVEAIEEPKVPSPLVISSKNVGNVARFMNHKLTYDYGKSRVGEAEADGVSTPRGRRKCLCGALRCQGYFA
;
A
#
# COMPACT_ATOMS: atom_id res chain seq x y z
N MET A 1 1.92 -4.43 -19.27
CA MET A 1 1.91 -5.83 -18.77
C MET A 1 3.12 -6.04 -17.87
N ILE A 2 2.94 -6.54 -16.64
CA ILE A 2 4.04 -6.77 -15.67
C ILE A 2 4.25 -8.28 -15.54
N HIS A 3 5.47 -8.78 -15.78
CA HIS A 3 5.81 -10.20 -15.71
C HIS A 3 7.19 -10.41 -15.11
N GLU A 4 7.36 -11.51 -14.38
CA GLU A 4 8.67 -11.94 -13.91
C GLU A 4 9.29 -13.05 -14.76
N CYS A 5 10.62 -13.08 -14.78
CA CYS A 5 11.37 -14.14 -15.41
C CYS A 5 11.33 -15.43 -14.57
N GLY A 6 10.94 -16.54 -15.21
CA GLY A 6 10.99 -17.87 -14.61
C GLY A 6 12.38 -18.52 -14.68
N PRO A 7 12.59 -19.69 -14.07
CA PRO A 7 13.87 -20.42 -14.04
C PRO A 7 14.52 -20.64 -15.42
N THR A 8 13.72 -20.75 -16.47
CA THR A 8 14.16 -20.95 -17.87
C THR A 8 14.65 -19.69 -18.57
N CYS A 9 14.63 -18.53 -17.91
CA CYS A 9 15.12 -17.28 -18.49
C CYS A 9 16.62 -17.38 -18.84
N PRO A 10 17.03 -16.97 -20.05
CA PRO A 10 18.43 -17.06 -20.50
C PRO A 10 19.36 -16.02 -19.85
N CYS A 11 18.82 -15.08 -19.07
CA CYS A 11 19.63 -14.11 -18.34
C CYS A 11 20.51 -14.82 -17.29
N PHE A 12 21.66 -14.20 -16.98
CA PHE A 12 22.49 -14.58 -15.84
C PHE A 12 21.69 -14.59 -14.52
N PRO A 13 22.16 -15.29 -13.46
CA PRO A 13 21.44 -15.43 -12.19
C PRO A 13 20.93 -14.12 -11.57
N ASN A 14 21.58 -12.99 -11.90
CA ASN A 14 21.20 -11.64 -11.47
C ASN A 14 20.18 -10.96 -12.41
N CYS A 15 19.23 -11.71 -12.95
CA CYS A 15 18.18 -11.17 -13.80
C CYS A 15 17.36 -10.12 -13.04
N LYS A 16 17.37 -8.87 -13.54
CA LYS A 16 16.65 -7.75 -12.90
C LYS A 16 15.13 -7.92 -12.89
N ASN A 17 14.61 -8.84 -13.68
CA ASN A 17 13.18 -9.13 -13.80
C ASN A 17 12.73 -10.31 -12.92
N ARG A 18 13.46 -10.62 -11.84
CA ARG A 18 13.13 -11.61 -10.80
C ARG A 18 12.99 -10.93 -9.44
N VAL A 19 12.23 -9.84 -9.39
CA VAL A 19 12.28 -8.88 -8.29
C VAL A 19 11.72 -9.46 -7.01
N SER A 20 10.54 -10.09 -7.05
CA SER A 20 9.90 -10.74 -5.89
C SER A 20 10.59 -12.03 -5.45
N GLN A 21 11.25 -12.74 -6.37
CA GLN A 21 11.93 -14.02 -6.09
C GLN A 21 13.14 -13.89 -5.15
N THR A 22 13.64 -12.68 -4.91
CA THR A 22 14.90 -12.46 -4.20
C THR A 22 14.72 -11.90 -2.78
N GLY A 23 13.48 -11.90 -2.29
CA GLY A 23 13.12 -11.49 -0.93
C GLY A 23 13.32 -9.99 -0.65
N LEU A 24 13.22 -9.63 0.63
CA LEU A 24 13.32 -8.24 1.08
C LEU A 24 14.71 -7.64 0.83
N LYS A 25 14.76 -6.45 0.22
CA LYS A 25 16.01 -5.75 -0.13
C LYS A 25 16.37 -4.58 0.77
N PHE A 26 15.44 -4.13 1.59
CA PHE A 26 15.58 -2.93 2.41
C PHE A 26 15.60 -3.28 3.90
N HIS A 27 16.38 -2.52 4.65
CA HIS A 27 16.37 -2.51 6.11
C HIS A 27 15.07 -1.83 6.58
N LEU A 28 14.08 -2.66 6.90
CA LEU A 28 12.79 -2.20 7.39
C LEU A 28 12.69 -2.35 8.90
N GLU A 29 12.05 -1.37 9.54
CA GLU A 29 11.76 -1.38 10.96
C GLU A 29 10.26 -1.26 11.21
N VAL A 30 9.76 -2.18 12.04
CA VAL A 30 8.41 -2.12 12.60
C VAL A 30 8.46 -1.27 13.85
N PHE A 31 7.71 -0.17 13.88
CA PHE A 31 7.72 0.78 14.98
C PHE A 31 6.31 1.14 15.45
N LYS A 32 6.19 1.52 16.73
CA LYS A 32 4.91 1.99 17.29
C LYS A 32 4.68 3.43 16.87
N THR A 33 3.54 3.68 16.24
CA THR A 33 3.13 5.04 15.85
C THR A 33 2.36 5.73 16.97
N LYS A 34 2.28 7.07 16.91
CA LYS A 34 1.36 7.86 17.73
C LYS A 34 -0.05 7.76 17.13
N GLY A 35 -0.88 6.89 17.71
CA GLY A 35 -2.32 6.80 17.39
C GLY A 35 -2.72 5.98 16.15
N ARG A 36 -1.78 5.41 15.38
CA ARG A 36 -2.08 4.61 14.16
C ARG A 36 -1.71 3.13 14.31
N GLY A 37 -1.51 2.64 15.53
CA GLY A 37 -1.03 1.29 15.76
C GLY A 37 0.44 1.12 15.38
N TRP A 38 0.78 0.01 14.74
CA TRP A 38 2.13 -0.28 14.27
C TRP A 38 2.35 0.27 12.86
N GLY A 39 3.59 0.62 12.53
CA GLY A 39 3.96 1.11 11.21
C GLY A 39 5.28 0.52 10.75
N LEU A 40 5.54 0.63 9.45
CA LEU A 40 6.78 0.22 8.81
C LEU A 40 7.53 1.44 8.30
N ARG A 41 8.83 1.53 8.57
CA ARG A 41 9.73 2.55 7.99
C ARG A 41 10.99 1.90 7.42
N SER A 42 11.59 2.53 6.42
CA SER A 42 12.86 2.10 5.83
C SER A 42 14.01 2.91 6.42
N TRP A 43 15.15 2.25 6.67
CA TRP A 43 16.43 2.91 6.97
C TRP A 43 17.20 3.26 5.69
N ASP A 44 16.90 2.56 4.60
CA ASP A 44 17.52 2.80 3.29
C ASP A 44 16.68 3.78 2.45
N PRO A 45 17.32 4.65 1.64
CA PRO A 45 16.62 5.43 0.65
C PRO A 45 16.03 4.53 -0.45
N ILE A 46 14.74 4.70 -0.72
CA ILE A 46 14.01 3.93 -1.73
C ILE A 46 13.72 4.82 -2.94
N ARG A 47 14.32 4.47 -4.09
CA ARG A 47 14.04 5.18 -5.35
C ARG A 47 12.59 4.92 -5.80
N ALA A 48 11.96 5.93 -6.39
CA ALA A 48 10.65 5.76 -7.00
C ALA A 48 10.65 4.63 -8.04
N GLY A 49 9.56 3.86 -8.09
CA GLY A 49 9.45 2.69 -8.97
C GLY A 49 10.15 1.42 -8.47
N THR A 50 10.79 1.46 -7.29
CA THR A 50 11.45 0.25 -6.74
C THR A 50 10.42 -0.67 -6.07
N PHE A 51 10.51 -1.97 -6.37
CA PHE A 51 9.77 -3.01 -5.65
C PHE A 51 10.23 -3.07 -4.18
N ILE A 52 9.28 -3.06 -3.24
CA ILE A 52 9.57 -3.09 -1.80
C ILE A 52 9.52 -4.53 -1.27
N CYS A 53 8.32 -5.14 -1.28
CA CYS A 53 8.08 -6.54 -0.94
C CYS A 53 6.67 -6.96 -1.36
N GLU A 54 6.41 -8.26 -1.40
CA GLU A 54 5.07 -8.83 -1.53
C GLU A 54 4.23 -8.63 -0.25
N TYR A 55 2.90 -8.59 -0.40
CA TYR A 55 1.98 -8.68 0.73
C TYR A 55 1.62 -10.15 0.95
N ALA A 56 2.29 -10.79 1.91
CA ALA A 56 2.12 -12.22 2.17
C ALA A 56 1.12 -12.46 3.31
N GLY A 57 0.24 -13.45 3.12
CA GLY A 57 -0.71 -13.92 4.11
C GLY A 57 -1.52 -15.11 3.62
N GLU A 58 -2.55 -15.46 4.37
CA GLU A 58 -3.51 -16.52 4.03
C GLU A 58 -4.51 -16.02 3.01
N VAL A 59 -4.71 -16.78 1.92
CA VAL A 59 -5.79 -16.51 0.97
C VAL A 59 -7.10 -16.95 1.62
N ILE A 60 -8.03 -16.02 1.79
CA ILE A 60 -9.34 -16.26 2.39
C ILE A 60 -10.45 -16.08 1.36
N GLU A 61 -11.52 -16.85 1.50
CA GLU A 61 -12.74 -16.60 0.75
C GLU A 61 -13.43 -15.35 1.30
N LYS A 62 -14.07 -14.58 0.42
CA LYS A 62 -14.87 -13.43 0.83
C LYS A 62 -16.13 -13.94 1.52
N VAL A 63 -16.05 -14.23 2.81
CA VAL A 63 -17.22 -14.61 3.60
C VAL A 63 -18.16 -13.42 3.59
N SER A 64 -19.33 -13.60 2.98
CA SER A 64 -20.43 -12.64 2.99
C SER A 64 -20.59 -12.11 4.41
N GLN A 65 -20.50 -10.78 4.59
CA GLN A 65 -20.75 -10.11 5.86
C GLN A 65 -22.08 -10.59 6.44
N GLY A 66 -22.00 -11.51 7.40
CA GLY A 66 -23.13 -12.26 7.89
C GLY A 66 -22.72 -13.02 9.13
N GLY A 67 -22.37 -12.28 10.19
CA GLY A 67 -22.11 -12.86 11.50
C GLY A 67 -20.96 -12.20 12.23
N GLU A 68 -21.33 -11.48 13.29
CA GLU A 68 -20.55 -11.20 14.49
C GLU A 68 -19.53 -10.05 14.43
N GLU A 69 -19.80 -9.05 15.27
CA GLU A 69 -18.91 -7.96 15.69
C GLU A 69 -17.71 -8.53 16.47
N GLY A 70 -16.93 -9.41 15.83
CA GLY A 70 -15.62 -9.84 16.31
C GLY A 70 -14.54 -8.83 15.91
N ASP A 71 -13.47 -8.78 16.71
CA ASP A 71 -12.24 -8.00 16.48
C ASP A 71 -11.84 -7.99 14.99
N GLY A 72 -12.18 -6.90 14.29
CA GLY A 72 -12.05 -6.79 12.84
C GLY A 72 -10.62 -7.06 12.39
N ASP A 73 -10.46 -7.83 11.31
CA ASP A 73 -9.15 -8.04 10.72
C ASP A 73 -8.67 -6.78 9.99
N ASP A 74 -7.79 -6.03 10.65
CA ASP A 74 -7.18 -4.82 10.14
C ASP A 74 -6.08 -5.07 9.09
N TYR A 75 -5.75 -6.34 8.81
CA TYR A 75 -4.67 -6.75 7.93
C TYR A 75 -5.15 -7.49 6.68
N VAL A 76 -6.35 -7.14 6.19
CA VAL A 76 -6.93 -7.67 4.95
C VAL A 76 -6.53 -6.83 3.73
N PHE A 77 -5.94 -7.50 2.74
CA PHE A 77 -5.71 -6.96 1.41
C PHE A 77 -6.72 -7.58 0.42
N ASP A 78 -7.64 -6.76 -0.09
CA ASP A 78 -8.68 -7.18 -1.03
C ASP A 78 -8.40 -6.59 -2.41
N THR A 79 -8.08 -7.46 -3.37
CA THR A 79 -7.78 -7.09 -4.77
C THR A 79 -9.03 -6.67 -5.55
N SER A 80 -10.24 -6.96 -5.06
CA SER A 80 -11.50 -6.54 -5.68
C SER A 80 -11.88 -5.10 -5.35
N ARG A 81 -11.16 -4.45 -4.42
CA ARG A 81 -11.42 -3.05 -4.08
C ARG A 81 -10.98 -2.13 -5.22
N VAL A 82 -11.92 -1.35 -5.73
CA VAL A 82 -11.64 -0.27 -6.68
C VAL A 82 -11.01 0.88 -5.90
N TYR A 83 -9.69 1.01 -6.00
CA TYR A 83 -8.99 2.18 -5.51
C TYR A 83 -9.04 3.28 -6.58
N GLU A 84 -9.11 4.54 -6.17
CA GLU A 84 -8.90 5.66 -7.09
C GLU A 84 -7.55 5.45 -7.80
N SER A 85 -7.55 5.59 -9.13
CA SER A 85 -6.35 5.42 -9.94
C SER A 85 -5.23 6.32 -9.42
N PHE A 86 -4.17 5.71 -8.89
CA PHE A 86 -3.00 6.45 -8.41
C PHE A 86 -2.28 7.08 -9.60
N ARG A 87 -2.27 8.43 -9.66
CA ARG A 87 -1.42 9.16 -10.61
C ARG A 87 0.01 9.15 -10.11
N TRP A 88 0.90 8.46 -10.84
CA TRP A 88 2.33 8.49 -10.56
C TRP A 88 2.89 9.91 -10.81
N ASN A 89 3.50 10.52 -9.79
CA ASN A 89 4.15 11.83 -9.90
C ASN A 89 5.46 11.81 -10.73
N TYR A 90 5.68 10.80 -11.59
CA TYR A 90 6.94 10.64 -12.32
C TYR A 90 6.89 11.19 -13.75
N GLU A 91 5.76 11.70 -14.23
CA GLU A 91 5.77 12.40 -15.52
C GLU A 91 6.59 13.70 -15.40
N PRO A 92 7.70 13.86 -16.14
CA PRO A 92 8.22 15.19 -16.42
C PRO A 92 7.15 15.88 -17.25
N GLY A 93 6.57 16.97 -16.75
CA GLY A 93 5.50 17.72 -17.42
C GLY A 93 5.97 18.32 -18.75
N LEU A 94 6.02 17.50 -19.80
CA LEU A 94 6.32 17.85 -21.18
C LEU A 94 5.48 16.93 -22.07
N VAL A 95 4.17 17.06 -22.01
CA VAL A 95 3.18 17.12 -23.11
C VAL A 95 1.82 17.03 -22.39
N GLU A 96 1.14 18.16 -22.25
CA GLU A 96 -0.31 18.13 -22.01
C GLU A 96 -0.94 17.58 -23.29
N ASP A 97 -1.14 16.27 -23.37
CA ASP A 97 -2.10 15.70 -24.29
C ASP A 97 -3.32 15.27 -23.49
N SER A 98 -4.44 15.91 -23.80
CA SER A 98 -5.74 15.76 -23.16
C SER A 98 -6.44 14.44 -23.53
N SER A 99 -5.69 13.37 -23.80
CA SER A 99 -6.26 12.04 -23.96
C SER A 99 -6.63 11.48 -22.59
N VAL A 100 -7.93 11.41 -22.35
CA VAL A 100 -8.51 10.58 -21.29
C VAL A 100 -8.13 9.14 -21.62
N GLU A 101 -6.96 8.68 -21.16
CA GLU A 101 -6.58 7.29 -21.35
C GLU A 101 -7.63 6.44 -20.65
N ALA A 102 -8.33 5.64 -21.45
CA ALA A 102 -9.36 4.75 -20.97
C ALA A 102 -8.77 3.91 -19.85
N ILE A 103 -9.43 3.93 -18.69
CA ILE A 103 -9.09 3.08 -17.55
C ILE A 103 -9.33 1.64 -18.01
N GLU A 104 -8.29 0.99 -18.54
CA GLU A 104 -8.34 -0.46 -18.71
C GLU A 104 -8.41 -1.05 -17.31
N GLU A 105 -9.60 -1.53 -16.93
CA GLU A 105 -9.76 -2.28 -15.70
C GLU A 105 -8.75 -3.44 -15.73
N PRO A 106 -7.80 -3.50 -14.78
CA PRO A 106 -6.92 -4.64 -14.71
C PRO A 106 -7.82 -5.85 -14.45
N LYS A 107 -7.97 -6.72 -15.45
CA LYS A 107 -8.60 -8.03 -15.29
C LYS A 107 -7.72 -8.86 -14.38
N VAL A 108 -7.81 -8.64 -13.07
CA VAL A 108 -7.12 -9.45 -12.07
C VAL A 108 -7.69 -10.87 -12.24
N PRO A 109 -6.88 -11.85 -12.66
CA PRO A 109 -7.36 -13.21 -12.81
C PRO A 109 -7.69 -13.70 -11.40
N SER A 110 -9.00 -13.86 -11.14
CA SER A 110 -9.62 -14.13 -9.83
C SER A 110 -9.42 -13.03 -8.77
N PRO A 111 -10.49 -12.38 -8.26
CA PRO A 111 -10.37 -11.52 -7.10
C PRO A 111 -9.94 -12.35 -5.89
N LEU A 112 -8.79 -12.00 -5.32
CA LEU A 112 -8.20 -12.61 -4.13
C LEU A 112 -8.33 -11.68 -2.94
N VAL A 113 -8.63 -12.27 -1.78
CA VAL A 113 -8.58 -11.61 -0.47
C VAL A 113 -7.48 -12.29 0.34
N ILE A 114 -6.54 -11.51 0.87
CA ILE A 114 -5.39 -12.00 1.64
C ILE A 114 -5.50 -11.43 3.06
N SER A 115 -5.60 -12.30 4.06
CA SER A 115 -5.46 -11.92 5.48
C SER A 115 -4.03 -12.15 5.94
N SER A 116 -3.43 -11.17 6.61
CA SER A 116 -2.13 -11.36 7.28
C SER A 116 -2.21 -11.25 8.81
N LYS A 117 -3.41 -11.49 9.37
CA LYS A 117 -3.67 -11.43 10.82
C LYS A 117 -2.84 -12.43 11.61
N ASN A 118 -2.86 -13.69 11.16
CA ASN A 118 -2.21 -14.81 11.86
C ASN A 118 -0.88 -15.21 11.21
N VAL A 119 -0.81 -15.15 9.87
CA VAL A 119 0.36 -15.53 9.09
C VAL A 119 0.63 -14.44 8.07
N GLY A 120 1.87 -13.95 8.00
CA GLY A 120 2.26 -12.96 7.01
C GLY A 120 3.64 -12.38 7.22
N ASN A 121 4.01 -11.41 6.40
CA ASN A 121 5.31 -10.73 6.48
C ASN A 121 5.16 -9.28 7.01
N VAL A 122 6.25 -8.52 6.99
CA VAL A 122 6.28 -7.13 7.50
C VAL A 122 5.39 -6.16 6.72
N ALA A 123 4.94 -6.52 5.51
CA ALA A 123 4.09 -5.67 4.68
C ALA A 123 2.76 -5.32 5.36
N ARG A 124 2.26 -6.15 6.28
CA ARG A 124 1.06 -5.88 7.08
C ARG A 124 1.13 -4.60 7.91
N PHE A 125 2.34 -4.08 8.18
CA PHE A 125 2.55 -2.83 8.90
C PHE A 125 2.68 -1.61 7.97
N MET A 126 2.52 -1.78 6.65
CA MET A 126 2.40 -0.65 5.73
C MET A 126 1.06 0.06 5.96
N ASN A 127 1.15 1.31 6.40
CA ASN A 127 -0.04 2.13 6.64
C ASN A 127 -0.64 2.68 5.33
N HIS A 128 -1.92 3.08 5.40
CA HIS A 128 -2.70 3.65 4.28
C HIS A 128 -2.02 4.79 3.50
N LYS A 129 -1.04 5.46 4.08
CA LYS A 129 -0.24 6.47 3.37
C LYS A 129 1.24 6.32 3.69
N LEU A 130 2.04 6.26 2.63
CA LEU A 130 3.48 6.41 2.71
C LEU A 130 3.80 7.90 2.92
N THR A 131 4.60 8.19 3.96
CA THR A 131 5.16 9.52 4.20
C THR A 131 6.64 9.49 3.84
N TYR A 132 7.03 10.29 2.85
CA TYR A 132 8.43 10.50 2.50
C TYR A 132 9.02 11.60 3.37
N ASP A 133 10.12 11.33 4.05
CA ASP A 133 10.80 12.25 4.97
C ASP A 133 12.12 12.79 4.41
N TYR A 134 12.40 12.61 3.11
CA TYR A 134 13.59 13.13 2.43
C TYR A 134 13.76 14.65 2.66
N GLY A 135 14.56 15.01 3.67
CA GLY A 135 15.12 16.34 3.87
C GLY A 135 14.16 17.48 4.21
N LYS A 136 12.94 17.24 4.71
CA LYS A 136 12.07 18.31 5.21
C LYS A 136 11.83 18.21 6.71
N SER A 137 12.62 18.96 7.47
CA SER A 137 12.25 19.34 8.84
C SER A 137 11.01 20.23 8.76
N ARG A 138 9.86 19.73 9.20
CA ARG A 138 8.73 20.60 9.55
C ARG A 138 8.30 20.32 10.98
N VAL A 139 8.66 21.30 11.80
CA VAL A 139 8.17 21.58 13.14
C VAL A 139 6.72 22.06 13.03
N GLY A 140 5.88 21.55 13.92
CA GLY A 140 4.67 22.23 14.42
C GLY A 140 3.41 22.14 13.56
N GLU A 141 2.31 21.76 14.22
CA GLU A 141 0.97 22.40 14.21
C GLU A 141 -0.09 21.30 14.40
N ALA A 142 -0.59 21.15 15.62
CA ALA A 142 -1.73 21.86 16.22
C ALA A 142 -3.03 21.11 15.93
N GLU A 143 -3.59 20.54 17.00
CA GLU A 143 -4.90 19.92 17.01
C GLU A 143 -5.97 20.97 16.68
N ALA A 144 -6.87 20.64 15.75
CA ALA A 144 -8.08 21.41 15.50
C ALA A 144 -9.28 20.47 15.43
N ASP A 145 -10.34 20.94 16.09
CA ASP A 145 -11.53 20.26 16.56
C ASP A 145 -12.50 19.73 15.49
N GLY A 146 -13.33 18.78 15.92
CA GLY A 146 -14.79 18.96 15.77
C GLY A 146 -15.50 18.49 14.50
N VAL A 147 -14.95 17.60 13.67
CA VAL A 147 -15.70 17.04 12.53
C VAL A 147 -16.40 15.73 12.93
N SER A 148 -17.73 15.71 12.81
CA SER A 148 -18.56 14.53 13.04
C SER A 148 -18.17 13.40 12.07
N THR A 149 -17.89 12.23 12.63
CA THR A 149 -17.55 11.02 11.87
C THR A 149 -18.79 10.54 11.09
N PRO A 150 -18.70 10.39 9.76
CA PRO A 150 -19.72 9.66 8.99
C PRO A 150 -19.83 8.23 9.55
N ARG A 151 -21.05 7.75 9.82
CA ARG A 151 -21.28 6.42 10.42
C ARG A 151 -20.52 5.35 9.62
N GLY A 152 -19.67 4.60 10.32
CA GLY A 152 -18.91 3.47 9.75
C GLY A 152 -17.54 3.79 9.15
N ARG A 153 -17.11 5.06 9.07
CA ARG A 153 -15.78 5.42 8.52
C ARG A 153 -14.76 5.72 9.63
N ARG A 154 -13.57 5.10 9.53
CA ARG A 154 -12.45 5.37 10.45
C ARG A 154 -11.73 6.66 10.04
N LYS A 155 -11.35 7.49 11.02
CA LYS A 155 -10.58 8.73 10.81
C LYS A 155 -9.15 8.42 10.38
N CYS A 156 -8.66 9.08 9.33
CA CYS A 156 -7.27 8.98 8.87
C CYS A 156 -6.38 9.93 9.68
N LEU A 157 -5.28 9.41 10.22
CA LEU A 157 -4.31 10.17 11.02
C LEU A 157 -2.96 10.36 10.30
N CYS A 158 -2.97 10.39 8.96
CA CYS A 158 -1.73 10.44 8.18
C CYS A 158 -1.02 11.81 8.19
N GLY A 159 -1.69 12.87 8.64
CA GLY A 159 -1.12 14.23 8.71
C GLY A 159 -0.86 14.91 7.37
N ALA A 160 -1.31 14.34 6.25
CA ALA A 160 -1.07 14.92 4.94
C ALA A 160 -2.05 16.06 4.61
N LEU A 161 -1.54 17.16 4.06
CA LEU A 161 -2.31 18.36 3.68
C LEU A 161 -3.50 18.10 2.73
N ARG A 162 -3.41 17.05 1.91
CA ARG A 162 -4.46 16.64 0.95
C ARG A 162 -5.12 15.31 1.32
N CYS A 163 -5.27 15.03 2.62
CA CYS A 163 -5.95 13.82 3.08
C CYS A 163 -7.48 14.01 3.02
N GLN A 164 -8.21 12.98 2.56
CA GLN A 164 -9.68 12.94 2.61
C GLN A 164 -10.24 12.81 4.04
N GLY A 165 -9.38 12.68 5.06
CA GLY A 165 -9.74 12.64 6.47
C GLY A 165 -10.23 11.29 6.99
N TYR A 166 -10.59 10.35 6.11
CA TYR A 166 -11.15 9.04 6.46
C TYR A 166 -10.61 7.93 5.55
N PHE A 167 -10.59 6.69 6.04
CA PHE A 167 -10.31 5.52 5.20
C PHE A 167 -11.47 5.32 4.21
N ALA A 168 -11.14 4.92 2.97
CA ALA A 168 -12.11 4.55 1.94
C ALA A 168 -12.66 3.13 2.18
#